data_AF-A0A258K1B8-F1
#
_entry.id   AF-A0A258K1B8-F1
#
_cell.length_a   1.000
_cell.length_b   1.000
_cell.length_c   1.000
_cell.angle_alpha   90.00
_cell.angle_beta   90.00
_cell.angle_gamma   90.00
#
_symmetry.space_group_name_H-M   'P 1'
#
loop_
_entity.id
_entity.type
_entity.pdbx_description
1 polymer ?
#
loop_
_entity_poly.entity_id
_entity_poly.type
_entity_poly.pdbx_seq_one_letter_code
_entity_poly.pdbx_strand_id
1 'polypeptide(L)'
;MPMIQADTAIIRRAATMALTVAAIALAAGPAAAGHENDPDAFVVNYFTGGGSGGVLFAAGTSNQQCTDQGLPQISVISASPGVHLSITPGTYTVTGTDYGYLVCLGRKMPGMIVRGTGSGQAQIRVTYPPIGQWYTHTLTLPAR
;
A
#
# COMPACT_ATOMS: atom_id res chain seq x y z
N MET A 1 -51.53 -8.84 -54.07
CA MET A 1 -52.05 -7.94 -55.11
C MET A 1 -53.54 -7.76 -54.82
N PRO A 2 -54.17 -6.56 -54.88
CA PRO A 2 -53.74 -5.28 -55.45
C PRO A 2 -53.86 -4.09 -54.45
N MET A 3 -53.11 -2.99 -54.65
CA MET A 3 -53.49 -1.66 -55.21
C MET A 3 -54.31 -0.73 -54.30
N ILE A 4 -53.74 0.45 -53.95
CA ILE A 4 -54.10 1.82 -54.41
C ILE A 4 -55.35 2.35 -53.67
N GLN A 5 -55.33 3.49 -52.97
CA GLN A 5 -55.24 4.81 -53.56
C GLN A 5 -54.91 5.90 -52.53
N ALA A 6 -54.12 6.88 -53.00
CA ALA A 6 -53.78 8.12 -52.33
C ALA A 6 -54.98 9.07 -52.30
N ASP A 7 -55.03 9.94 -51.29
CA ASP A 7 -55.69 11.24 -51.44
C ASP A 7 -54.94 12.36 -50.73
N THR A 8 -55.24 13.55 -51.21
CA THR A 8 -54.38 14.70 -51.43
C THR A 8 -54.57 15.73 -50.32
N ALA A 9 -53.52 16.50 -49.99
CA ALA A 9 -53.55 17.98 -49.86
C ALA A 9 -52.56 18.54 -48.81
N ILE A 10 -51.38 18.87 -49.34
CA ILE A 10 -50.65 20.14 -49.18
C ILE A 10 -51.37 21.20 -48.32
N ILE A 11 -50.83 21.51 -47.14
CA ILE A 11 -50.79 22.90 -46.64
C ILE A 11 -49.40 23.19 -46.08
N ARG A 12 -48.76 24.14 -46.75
CA ARG A 12 -47.47 24.77 -46.45
C ARG A 12 -47.48 25.38 -45.05
N ARG A 13 -46.40 25.18 -44.30
CA ARG A 13 -45.80 26.22 -43.43
C ARG A 13 -44.33 25.89 -43.24
N ALA A 14 -43.51 26.54 -44.07
CA ALA A 14 -42.11 26.72 -43.78
C ALA A 14 -42.01 27.61 -42.54
N ALA A 15 -41.37 27.10 -41.50
CA ALA A 15 -40.85 27.91 -40.41
C ALA A 15 -39.46 27.36 -40.08
N THR A 16 -38.49 27.97 -40.75
CA THR A 16 -37.09 28.09 -40.36
C THR A 16 -37.00 28.54 -38.90
N MET A 17 -36.11 27.93 -38.12
CA MET A 17 -35.51 28.35 -36.83
C MET A 17 -35.52 27.16 -35.87
N ALA A 18 -34.48 26.84 -35.14
CA ALA A 18 -33.10 27.27 -35.12
C ALA A 18 -32.36 26.18 -34.33
N LEU A 19 -31.09 26.02 -34.65
CA LEU A 19 -30.13 25.19 -33.94
C LEU A 19 -30.12 25.54 -32.44
N THR A 20 -30.40 24.57 -31.57
CA THR A 20 -29.87 24.58 -30.19
C THR A 20 -29.35 23.19 -29.86
N VAL A 21 -28.14 22.92 -30.34
CA VAL A 21 -27.25 21.93 -29.72
C VAL A 21 -26.88 22.51 -28.35
N ALA A 22 -27.65 22.18 -27.32
CA ALA A 22 -27.26 22.43 -25.95
C ALA A 22 -26.18 21.40 -25.59
N ALA A 23 -24.92 21.78 -25.81
CA ALA A 23 -23.76 21.11 -25.26
C ALA A 23 -23.89 21.12 -23.73
N ILE A 24 -24.18 19.96 -23.14
CA ILE A 24 -23.99 19.74 -21.70
C ILE A 24 -22.47 19.65 -21.52
N ALA A 25 -21.83 20.82 -21.43
CA ALA A 25 -20.46 20.91 -20.99
C ALA A 25 -20.41 20.41 -19.54
N LEU A 26 -19.71 19.30 -19.33
CA LEU A 26 -19.35 18.82 -18.00
C LEU A 26 -18.57 19.93 -17.30
N ALA A 27 -19.24 20.69 -16.45
CA ALA A 27 -18.59 21.48 -15.42
C ALA A 27 -18.17 20.51 -14.30
N ALA A 28 -17.21 19.63 -14.59
CA ALA A 28 -16.38 19.06 -13.55
C ALA A 28 -15.52 20.21 -13.03
N GLY A 29 -16.05 20.96 -12.06
CA GLY A 29 -15.21 21.83 -11.24
C GLY A 29 -14.04 21.00 -10.71
N PRO A 30 -12.86 21.61 -10.49
CA PRO A 30 -11.79 20.89 -9.83
C PRO A 30 -12.38 20.36 -8.53
N ALA A 31 -12.40 19.05 -8.34
CA ALA A 31 -12.68 18.46 -7.05
C ALA A 31 -11.66 19.12 -6.12
N ALA A 32 -12.15 20.04 -5.29
CA ALA A 32 -11.33 20.65 -4.27
C ALA A 32 -10.79 19.46 -3.48
N ALA A 33 -9.49 19.20 -3.61
CA ALA A 33 -8.79 18.28 -2.74
C ALA A 33 -8.95 18.89 -1.36
N GLY A 34 -10.01 18.49 -0.66
CA GLY A 34 -10.12 18.74 0.76
C GLY A 34 -8.84 18.20 1.34
N HIS A 35 -8.09 19.05 2.04
CA HIS A 35 -7.13 18.53 2.99
C HIS A 35 -7.98 17.76 4.01
N GLU A 36 -8.14 16.46 3.74
CA GLU A 36 -8.58 15.48 4.71
C GLU A 36 -7.54 15.55 5.82
N ASN A 37 -7.82 16.42 6.79
CA ASN A 37 -7.09 16.54 8.02
C ASN A 37 -7.52 15.37 8.89
N ASP A 38 -7.31 14.16 8.37
CA ASP A 38 -7.44 12.93 9.13
C ASP A 38 -6.31 12.99 10.18
N PRO A 39 -6.63 13.23 11.45
CA PRO A 39 -5.61 13.32 12.49
C PRO A 39 -4.78 12.03 12.57
N ASP A 40 -5.30 10.91 12.05
CA ASP A 40 -4.63 9.63 12.07
C ASP A 40 -3.67 9.43 10.89
N ALA A 41 -3.70 10.29 9.85
CA ALA A 41 -2.83 10.18 8.68
C ALA A 41 -1.33 10.22 9.03
N PHE A 42 -0.99 10.80 10.18
CA PHE A 42 0.36 10.93 10.72
C PHE A 42 0.70 9.92 11.83
N VAL A 43 -0.24 9.04 12.18
CA VAL A 43 0.02 7.97 13.16
C VAL A 43 1.10 7.05 12.61
N VAL A 44 2.14 6.85 13.40
CA VAL A 44 3.24 5.95 13.06
C VAL A 44 2.76 4.51 13.24
N ASN A 45 2.94 3.70 12.20
CA ASN A 45 2.66 2.28 12.18
C ASN A 45 3.98 1.50 12.04
N TYR A 46 4.01 0.29 12.59
CA TYR A 46 5.20 -0.56 12.59
C TYR A 46 4.93 -1.82 11.78
N PHE A 47 5.57 -1.92 10.63
CA PHE A 47 5.29 -2.98 9.67
C PHE A 47 6.34 -4.07 9.73
N THR A 48 5.92 -5.29 9.40
CA THR A 48 6.79 -6.46 9.33
C THR A 48 6.69 -7.17 7.99
N GLY A 49 7.74 -7.91 7.66
CA GLY A 49 7.82 -8.74 6.46
C GLY A 49 8.78 -9.90 6.64
N GLY A 50 8.94 -10.70 5.58
CA GLY A 50 9.88 -11.82 5.55
C GLY A 50 9.25 -13.10 5.01
N GLY A 51 9.94 -14.22 5.22
CA GLY A 51 9.50 -15.54 4.76
C GLY A 51 9.65 -15.80 3.25
N SER A 52 10.19 -14.84 2.49
CA SER A 52 10.37 -14.96 1.04
C SER A 52 11.65 -14.27 0.57
N GLY A 53 12.17 -14.65 -0.61
CA GLY A 53 13.31 -13.98 -1.25
C GLY A 53 14.61 -13.96 -0.42
N GLY A 54 14.80 -14.95 0.46
CA GLY A 54 15.97 -14.99 1.36
C GLY A 54 15.91 -14.01 2.53
N VAL A 55 14.79 -13.32 2.73
CA VAL A 55 14.52 -12.48 3.90
C VAL A 55 13.87 -13.34 4.97
N LEU A 56 14.55 -13.48 6.11
CA LEU A 56 14.01 -14.21 7.27
C LEU A 56 12.98 -13.36 7.99
N PHE A 57 13.28 -12.08 8.17
CA PHE A 57 12.42 -11.10 8.83
C PHE A 57 12.78 -9.70 8.32
N ALA A 58 11.82 -8.78 8.34
CA ALA A 58 12.06 -7.37 8.11
C ALA A 58 11.10 -6.53 8.95
N ALA A 59 11.53 -5.33 9.32
CA ALA A 59 10.72 -4.36 10.03
C ALA A 59 10.91 -2.96 9.45
N GLY A 60 9.86 -2.14 9.46
CA GLY A 60 9.91 -0.74 9.01
C GLY A 60 8.89 0.11 9.75
N THR A 61 9.02 1.43 9.66
CA THR A 61 8.06 2.37 10.25
C THR A 61 7.50 3.27 9.16
N SER A 62 6.18 3.46 9.12
CA SER A 62 5.58 4.42 8.18
C SER A 62 4.26 4.97 8.70
N ASN A 63 3.82 6.08 8.15
CA ASN A 63 2.48 6.60 8.40
C ASN A 63 1.42 5.85 7.56
N GLN A 64 0.15 6.27 7.64
CA GLN A 64 -0.93 5.61 6.88
C GLN A 64 -0.83 5.79 5.35
N GLN A 65 -0.08 6.80 4.90
CA GLN A 65 0.23 7.00 3.47
C GLN A 65 1.39 6.09 2.99
N CYS A 66 1.94 5.27 3.89
CA CYS A 66 3.13 4.45 3.70
C CYS A 66 4.38 5.28 3.39
N THR A 67 4.45 6.48 3.96
CA THR A 67 5.65 7.32 3.96
C THR A 67 6.53 6.90 5.13
N ASP A 68 7.77 6.52 4.81
CA ASP A 68 8.78 6.11 5.79
C ASP A 68 8.93 7.14 6.93
N GLN A 69 8.95 6.65 8.16
CA GLN A 69 9.14 7.46 9.38
C GLN A 69 10.48 7.17 10.08
N GLY A 70 11.34 6.37 9.43
CA GLY A 70 12.67 6.03 9.92
C GLY A 70 12.86 4.53 10.12
N LEU A 71 14.12 4.15 10.27
CA LEU A 71 14.48 2.74 10.40
C LEU A 71 14.33 2.28 11.86
N PRO A 72 13.70 1.12 12.10
CA PRO A 72 13.81 0.44 13.38
C PRO A 72 15.27 0.00 13.61
N GLN A 73 15.60 -0.34 14.84
CA GLN A 73 16.87 -0.97 15.17
C GLN A 73 16.63 -2.45 15.40
N ILE A 74 17.45 -3.29 14.75
CA ILE A 74 17.44 -4.74 14.97
C ILE A 74 18.82 -5.17 15.44
N SER A 75 18.89 -5.88 16.57
CA SER A 75 20.11 -6.47 17.10
C SER A 75 19.94 -7.96 17.36
N VAL A 76 21.03 -8.72 17.24
CA VAL A 76 21.03 -10.16 17.57
C VAL A 76 21.21 -10.30 19.08
N ILE A 77 20.31 -11.04 19.71
CA ILE A 77 20.39 -11.41 21.14
C ILE A 77 21.15 -12.73 21.28
N SER A 78 20.77 -13.73 20.49
CA SER A 78 21.37 -15.05 20.50
C SER A 78 21.20 -15.74 19.15
N ALA A 79 22.09 -16.69 18.85
CA ALA A 79 22.00 -17.52 17.66
C ALA A 79 22.53 -18.92 17.99
N SER A 80 21.89 -19.94 17.42
CA SER A 80 22.37 -21.33 17.48
C SER A 80 23.75 -21.46 16.81
N PRO A 81 24.59 -22.42 17.22
CA PRO A 81 25.88 -22.66 16.56
C PRO A 81 25.72 -22.83 15.05
N GLY A 82 26.54 -22.12 14.26
CA GLY A 82 26.50 -22.13 12.79
C GLY A 82 25.41 -21.26 12.16
N VAL A 83 24.54 -20.61 12.94
CA VAL A 83 23.62 -19.59 12.43
C VAL A 83 24.34 -18.25 12.32
N HIS A 84 24.31 -17.68 11.12
CA HIS A 84 24.84 -16.34 10.86
C HIS A 84 23.74 -15.44 10.33
N LEU A 85 23.53 -14.29 10.97
CA LEU A 85 22.56 -13.29 10.57
C LEU A 85 23.25 -12.05 10.00
N SER A 86 22.67 -11.48 8.94
CA SER A 86 23.01 -10.17 8.39
C SER A 86 21.81 -9.26 8.52
N ILE A 87 22.03 -8.06 9.06
CA ILE A 87 21.00 -7.07 9.33
C ILE A 87 21.40 -5.80 8.57
N THR A 88 20.63 -5.42 7.55
CA THR A 88 20.94 -4.25 6.71
C THR A 88 19.70 -3.45 6.35
N PRO A 89 19.82 -2.12 6.16
CA PRO A 89 18.77 -1.35 5.53
C PRO A 89 18.47 -1.88 4.12
N GLY A 90 17.21 -1.85 3.71
CA GLY A 90 16.81 -2.21 2.35
C GLY A 90 15.30 -2.09 2.15
N THR A 91 14.81 -2.63 1.04
CA THR A 91 13.37 -2.69 0.74
C THR A 91 12.82 -4.11 0.95
N TYR A 92 11.68 -4.22 1.60
CA TYR A 92 10.98 -5.47 1.83
C TYR A 92 9.49 -5.34 1.49
N THR A 93 8.82 -6.47 1.26
CA THR A 93 7.37 -6.50 1.07
C THR A 93 6.69 -6.66 2.43
N VAL A 94 5.76 -5.77 2.75
CA VAL A 94 4.97 -5.83 3.98
C VAL A 94 4.05 -7.04 3.95
N THR A 95 4.12 -7.87 4.98
CA THR A 95 3.23 -9.03 5.18
C THR A 95 2.48 -8.98 6.49
N GLY A 96 2.79 -8.02 7.37
CA GLY A 96 2.15 -7.88 8.67
C GLY A 96 2.45 -6.53 9.33
N THR A 97 2.00 -6.39 10.57
CA THR A 97 2.21 -5.22 11.42
C THR A 97 2.49 -5.67 12.85
N ASP A 98 3.39 -4.98 13.53
CA ASP A 98 3.57 -5.07 14.98
C ASP A 98 2.62 -4.12 15.72
N TYR A 99 2.22 -3.01 15.08
CA TYR A 99 1.30 -2.01 15.64
C TYR A 99 0.71 -1.10 14.55
N GLY A 100 -0.55 -0.72 14.73
CA GLY A 100 -1.26 0.18 13.83
C GLY A 100 -2.02 -0.55 12.73
N TYR A 101 -2.30 0.14 11.63
CA TYR A 101 -3.17 -0.31 10.56
C TYR A 101 -2.39 -1.06 9.45
N LEU A 102 -3.01 -2.07 8.85
CA LEU A 102 -2.43 -2.87 7.74
C LEU A 102 -2.53 -2.19 6.35
N VAL A 103 -2.59 -0.86 6.31
CA VAL A 103 -2.79 -0.08 5.07
C VAL A 103 -1.67 -0.23 4.04
N CYS A 104 -0.49 -0.68 4.47
CA CYS A 104 0.67 -0.89 3.60
C CYS A 104 0.89 -2.36 3.19
N LEU A 105 -0.03 -3.27 3.51
CA LEU A 105 0.10 -4.70 3.21
C LEU A 105 0.36 -4.95 1.72
N GLY A 106 1.33 -5.82 1.40
CA GLY A 106 1.74 -6.15 0.03
C GLY A 106 2.57 -5.09 -0.68
N ARG A 107 2.75 -3.89 -0.09
CA ARG A 107 3.62 -2.85 -0.65
C ARG A 107 5.08 -3.11 -0.32
N LYS A 108 5.96 -2.64 -1.21
CA LYS A 108 7.39 -2.56 -0.94
C LYS A 108 7.70 -1.30 -0.13
N MET A 109 8.37 -1.44 1.00
CA MET A 109 8.72 -0.34 1.90
C MET A 109 10.18 -0.42 2.34
N PRO A 110 10.82 0.73 2.65
CA PRO A 110 12.11 0.73 3.31
C PRO A 110 12.01 0.15 4.72
N GLY A 111 13.10 -0.45 5.20
CA GLY A 111 13.19 -1.00 6.54
C GLY A 111 14.52 -1.69 6.80
N MET A 112 14.62 -2.33 7.96
CA MET A 112 15.72 -3.21 8.30
C MET A 112 15.37 -4.64 7.90
N ILE A 113 16.28 -5.29 7.18
CA ILE A 113 16.11 -6.63 6.64
C ILE A 113 17.08 -7.57 7.35
N VAL A 114 16.54 -8.67 7.87
CA VAL A 114 17.29 -9.78 8.44
C VAL A 114 17.37 -10.91 7.42
N ARG A 115 18.58 -11.25 7.03
CA ARG A 115 18.90 -12.46 6.25
C ARG A 115 19.77 -13.37 7.09
N GLY A 116 19.86 -14.64 6.73
CA GLY A 116 20.74 -15.55 7.44
C GLY A 116 21.04 -16.84 6.70
N THR A 117 22.03 -17.53 7.23
CA THR A 117 22.51 -18.85 6.77
C THR A 117 22.69 -19.78 7.97
N GLY A 118 22.87 -21.07 7.71
CA GLY A 118 22.91 -22.11 8.73
C GLY A 118 21.52 -22.68 9.04
N SER A 119 21.41 -23.41 10.15
CA SER A 119 20.17 -24.05 10.59
C SER A 119 20.03 -23.94 12.11
N GLY A 120 18.79 -23.85 12.61
CA GLY A 120 18.50 -23.69 14.03
C GLY A 120 17.69 -22.44 14.32
N GLN A 121 17.84 -21.90 15.54
CA GLN A 121 17.11 -20.72 15.99
C GLN A 121 18.04 -19.53 16.25
N ALA A 122 17.50 -18.32 16.09
CA ALA A 122 18.13 -17.10 16.55
C ALA A 122 17.08 -16.17 17.15
N GLN A 123 17.47 -15.38 18.16
CA GLN A 123 16.62 -14.35 18.73
C GLN A 123 17.18 -12.98 18.37
N ILE A 124 16.30 -12.10 17.90
CA ILE A 124 16.62 -10.71 17.62
C ILE A 124 15.78 -9.80 18.51
N ARG A 125 16.33 -8.65 18.89
CA ARG A 125 15.56 -7.54 19.45
C ARG A 125 15.17 -6.60 18.33
N VAL A 126 13.89 -6.27 18.26
CA VAL A 126 13.36 -5.22 17.38
C VAL A 126 12.99 -4.04 18.26
N THR A 127 13.56 -2.86 17.97
CA THR A 127 13.32 -1.63 18.71
C THR A 127 12.81 -0.56 17.75
N TYR A 128 11.78 0.18 18.16
CA TYR A 128 11.21 1.31 17.43
C TYR A 128 11.56 2.62 18.15
N PRO A 129 12.66 3.30 17.75
CA PRO A 129 13.18 4.46 18.50
C PRO A 129 12.18 5.59 18.77
N PRO A 130 11.26 5.94 17.85
CA PRO A 130 10.32 7.04 18.10
C PRO A 130 9.45 6.88 19.35
N ILE A 131 9.16 5.64 19.77
CA ILE A 131 8.35 5.35 20.97
C ILE A 131 9.10 4.56 22.05
N GLY A 132 10.35 4.19 21.79
CA GLY A 132 11.18 3.40 22.70
C GLY A 132 10.68 1.96 22.97
N GLN A 133 9.64 1.50 22.28
CA GLN A 133 9.12 0.14 22.43
C GLN A 133 10.04 -0.86 21.74
N TRP A 134 10.11 -2.05 22.32
CA TRP A 134 10.91 -3.15 21.79
C TRP A 134 10.28 -4.51 22.15
N TYR A 135 10.61 -5.51 21.35
CA TYR A 135 10.26 -6.91 21.63
C TYR A 135 11.35 -7.86 21.14
N THR A 136 11.27 -9.12 21.57
CA THR A 136 12.15 -10.19 21.10
C THR A 136 11.41 -11.03 20.07
N HIS A 137 12.04 -11.24 18.91
CA HIS A 137 11.51 -12.08 17.84
C HIS A 137 12.39 -13.31 17.66
N THR A 138 11.76 -14.49 17.54
CA THR A 138 12.48 -15.75 17.31
C THR A 138 12.43 -16.11 15.83
N LEU A 139 13.59 -16.24 15.22
CA LEU A 139 13.78 -16.70 13.85
C LEU A 139 14.07 -18.20 13.87
N THR A 140 13.41 -18.94 12.97
CA THR A 140 13.72 -20.34 12.70
C THR A 140 14.31 -20.47 11.31
N LEU A 141 15.54 -20.98 11.22
CA LEU A 141 16.21 -21.27 9.97
C LEU A 141 16.12 -22.77 9.72
N PRO A 142 15.37 -23.22 8.70
CA PRO A 142 15.27 -24.64 8.38
C PRO A 142 16.62 -25.18 7.90
N ALA A 143 16.91 -26.44 8.21
CA ALA A 143 18.00 -27.14 7.56
C ALA A 143 17.73 -27.21 6.05
N ARG A 144 18.73 -26.86 5.24
CA ARG A 144 18.70 -26.95 3.78
C ARG A 144 19.76 -27.92 3.31
#